data_AF-A0A3G1B1L6-F1
#
_entry.id   AF-A0A3G1B1L6-F1
#
_cell.length_a   1.000
_cell.length_b   1.000
_cell.length_c   1.000
_cell.angle_alpha   90.00
_cell.angle_beta   90.00
_cell.angle_gamma   90.00
#
_symmetry.space_group_name_H-M   'P 1'
#
loop_
_entity.id
_entity.type
_entity.pdbx_description
1 polymer ?
#
loop_
_entity_poly.entity_id
_entity_poly.type
_entity_poly.pdbx_seq_one_letter_code
_entity_poly.pdbx_strand_id
1 'polypeptide(L)'
;MPNITFTIPSVLNKGGGEKKLQITAGSLLESFNKVSENMGDDFKRRVLNDDGTPRSLINIYVNGKNARFSGGMNTELKDGDEIYILPAVAGGSELSSKDIDRYSRQIMLEEIGYQGQLNLRTAKICVVGVGGLGNPITTRLAAMGVGKLRIIDRDVIELSNLHRQTMFDESDVGQIKVEVAAKKLKKLNPDVEIESLPISINDYTALDAIEGCDVVIDALDSVNARYALNKACIEKNIPFVTGAAVGVSGQAFTILPGKSACYSCMFPELDEDSMPTCSIEGVHPSILSIIGGIEVAEAVKIILGKTPSLSDKILHVDLENLDFVMTKTFRVDECTVCGTGKHESVPKQDLIIEELCGRNRGKRTFSITPTQKFEIDTEKITNLANNMNLKIENQGDLGISMRNNDLSVSFMKRGSAVIVGSRDENDAVALYMTLIGKTTS
;
A
#
# COMPACT_ATOMS: atom_id res chain seq x y z
N MET A 1 38.21 -31.52 7.85
CA MET A 1 36.86 -31.39 7.27
C MET A 1 36.43 -29.94 7.39
N PRO A 2 35.80 -29.37 6.35
CA PRO A 2 35.27 -28.01 6.37
C PRO A 2 34.32 -27.76 7.56
N ASN A 3 34.40 -26.61 8.22
CA ASN A 3 33.37 -26.11 9.12
C ASN A 3 32.28 -25.42 8.32
N ILE A 4 31.02 -25.80 8.53
CA ILE A 4 29.87 -25.25 7.81
C ILE A 4 28.76 -24.89 8.79
N THR A 5 27.90 -23.96 8.36
CA THR A 5 26.67 -23.61 9.08
C THR A 5 25.50 -24.33 8.44
N PHE A 6 24.80 -25.18 9.19
CA PHE A 6 23.62 -25.88 8.73
C PHE A 6 22.36 -25.28 9.37
N THR A 7 21.51 -24.70 8.54
CA THR A 7 20.29 -24.02 8.99
C THR A 7 19.07 -24.91 8.78
N ILE A 8 18.39 -25.21 9.89
CA ILE A 8 17.17 -26.01 9.96
C ILE A 8 15.98 -25.05 10.13
N PRO A 9 15.02 -25.06 9.20
CA PRO A 9 13.85 -24.18 9.31
C PRO A 9 12.96 -24.63 10.48
N SER A 10 12.18 -23.69 11.02
CA SER A 10 11.32 -23.89 12.19
C SER A 10 10.38 -25.10 12.08
N VAL A 11 9.87 -25.36 10.87
CA VAL A 11 8.98 -26.49 10.54
C VAL A 11 9.64 -27.86 10.75
N LEU A 12 10.97 -27.94 10.69
CA LEU A 12 11.75 -29.16 10.94
C LEU A 12 12.38 -29.18 12.34
N ASN A 13 12.14 -28.14 13.16
CA ASN A 13 12.72 -27.97 14.49
C ASN A 13 11.66 -27.93 15.62
N LYS A 14 10.62 -28.77 15.53
CA LYS A 14 9.61 -28.98 16.60
C LYS A 14 9.08 -27.69 17.28
N GLY A 15 8.90 -26.60 16.53
CA GLY A 15 8.39 -25.33 17.05
C GLY A 15 9.40 -24.44 17.77
N GLY A 16 10.69 -24.79 17.80
CA GLY A 16 11.77 -24.04 18.45
C GLY A 16 12.38 -22.91 17.62
N GLY A 17 11.69 -22.42 16.57
CA GLY A 17 12.26 -21.45 15.63
C GLY A 17 13.31 -22.05 14.70
N GLU A 18 13.96 -21.20 13.90
CA GLU A 18 15.10 -21.60 13.07
C GLU A 18 16.27 -22.03 13.96
N LYS A 19 16.95 -23.13 13.61
CA LYS A 19 18.10 -23.65 14.35
C LYS A 19 19.32 -23.70 13.44
N LYS A 20 20.38 -23.01 13.82
CA LYS A 20 21.68 -23.03 13.15
C LYS A 20 22.61 -23.98 13.90
N LEU A 21 23.20 -24.93 13.18
CA LEU A 21 24.17 -25.89 13.72
C LEU A 21 25.53 -25.65 13.05
N GLN A 22 26.56 -25.49 13.87
CA GLN A 22 27.94 -25.50 13.41
C GLN A 22 28.45 -26.93 13.40
N ILE A 23 28.78 -27.46 12.23
CA ILE A 23 29.27 -28.84 12.07
C ILE A 23 30.45 -28.90 11.11
N THR A 24 31.23 -29.97 11.19
CA THR A 24 32.25 -30.28 10.20
C THR A 24 31.71 -31.29 9.20
N ALA A 25 31.82 -31.06 7.89
CA ALA A 25 31.40 -32.03 6.86
C ALA A 25 32.11 -31.77 5.53
N GLY A 26 32.53 -32.82 4.83
CA GLY A 26 33.15 -32.73 3.49
C GLY A 26 32.15 -32.71 2.34
N SER A 27 30.91 -33.18 2.56
CA SER A 27 29.86 -33.21 1.54
C SER A 27 28.47 -32.96 2.12
N LEU A 28 27.50 -32.64 1.25
CA LEU A 28 26.10 -32.52 1.65
C LEU A 28 25.57 -33.80 2.31
N LEU A 29 25.84 -34.98 1.75
CA LEU A 29 25.43 -36.25 2.36
C LEU A 29 25.97 -36.42 3.78
N GLU A 30 27.26 -36.12 3.99
CA GLU A 30 27.86 -36.21 5.32
C GLU A 30 27.22 -35.22 6.30
N SER A 31 26.94 -33.99 5.85
CA SER A 31 26.31 -32.97 6.68
C SER A 31 24.90 -33.38 7.15
N PHE A 32 24.08 -33.97 6.27
CA PHE A 32 22.74 -34.43 6.61
C PHE A 32 22.77 -35.60 7.59
N ASN A 33 23.72 -36.51 7.46
CA ASN A 33 23.92 -37.61 8.42
C ASN A 33 24.26 -37.07 9.81
N LYS A 34 25.23 -36.15 9.91
CA LYS A 34 25.63 -35.51 11.18
C LYS A 34 24.49 -34.72 11.83
N VAL A 35 23.75 -33.95 11.04
CA VAL A 35 22.58 -33.22 11.55
C VAL A 35 21.49 -34.18 12.00
N SER A 36 21.27 -35.29 11.28
CA SER A 36 20.30 -36.31 11.66
C SER A 36 20.65 -37.00 12.98
N GLU A 37 21.93 -37.25 13.24
CA GLU A 37 22.41 -37.74 14.54
C GLU A 37 22.15 -36.74 15.67
N ASN A 38 22.31 -35.44 15.42
CA ASN A 38 22.05 -34.39 16.41
C ASN A 38 20.55 -34.17 16.68
N MET A 39 19.73 -34.22 15.63
CA MET A 39 18.29 -33.91 15.68
C MET A 39 17.41 -35.13 16.00
N GLY A 40 17.94 -36.34 15.84
CA GLY A 40 17.26 -37.61 16.08
C GLY A 40 16.42 -38.12 14.91
N ASP A 41 15.85 -39.31 15.09
CA ASP A 41 15.20 -40.09 14.03
C ASP A 41 13.99 -39.39 13.37
N ASP A 42 13.28 -38.54 14.09
CA ASP A 42 12.12 -37.80 13.55
C ASP A 42 12.56 -36.81 12.44
N PHE A 43 13.66 -36.09 12.65
CA PHE A 43 14.23 -35.23 11.61
C PHE A 43 14.70 -36.06 10.41
N LYS A 44 15.44 -37.12 10.68
CA LYS A 44 15.95 -38.04 9.64
C LYS A 44 14.82 -38.55 8.75
N ARG A 45 13.73 -39.04 9.36
CA ARG A 45 12.54 -39.54 8.64
C ARG A 45 11.86 -38.47 7.81
N ARG A 46 11.88 -37.20 8.21
CA ARG A 46 11.23 -36.09 7.48
C ARG A 46 12.05 -35.57 6.31
N VAL A 47 13.37 -35.78 6.34
CA VAL A 47 14.29 -35.13 5.41
C VAL A 47 14.91 -36.12 4.41
N LEU A 48 15.12 -37.37 4.82
CA LEU A 48 15.72 -38.43 4.01
C LEU A 48 14.73 -39.58 3.74
N ASN A 49 14.91 -40.26 2.62
CA ASN A 49 14.34 -41.57 2.30
C ASN A 49 15.17 -42.69 2.96
N ASP A 50 14.66 -43.92 2.93
CA ASP A 50 15.34 -45.09 3.53
C ASP A 50 16.69 -45.42 2.84
N ASP A 51 16.87 -45.00 1.59
CA ASP A 51 18.12 -45.14 0.82
C ASP A 51 19.14 -44.01 1.08
N GLY A 52 18.83 -43.08 1.99
CA GLY A 52 19.71 -41.95 2.33
C GLY A 52 19.64 -40.77 1.35
N THR A 53 18.80 -40.83 0.32
CA THR A 53 18.55 -39.68 -0.56
C THR A 53 17.59 -38.68 0.10
N PRO A 54 17.71 -37.37 -0.16
CA PRO A 54 16.71 -36.39 0.26
C PRO A 54 15.34 -36.75 -0.26
N ARG A 55 14.31 -36.57 0.57
CA ARG A 55 12.94 -36.68 0.09
C ARG A 55 12.74 -35.71 -1.07
N SER A 56 11.95 -36.10 -2.06
CA SER A 56 11.58 -35.25 -3.21
C SER A 56 11.01 -33.88 -2.81
N LEU A 57 10.50 -33.83 -1.58
CA LEU A 57 9.92 -32.68 -0.94
C LEU A 57 10.93 -31.87 -0.11
N ILE A 58 12.22 -32.01 -0.33
CA ILE A 58 13.25 -31.23 0.36
C ILE A 58 14.12 -30.54 -0.68
N ASN A 59 14.05 -29.21 -0.72
CA ASN A 59 14.99 -28.39 -1.49
C ASN A 59 16.18 -28.03 -0.61
N ILE A 60 17.38 -28.13 -1.16
CA ILE A 60 18.63 -27.92 -0.44
C ILE A 60 19.39 -26.81 -1.15
N TYR A 61 19.85 -25.82 -0.39
CA TYR A 61 20.63 -24.70 -0.90
C TYR A 61 22.00 -24.68 -0.21
N VAL A 62 23.05 -24.44 -0.98
CA VAL A 62 24.41 -24.19 -0.48
C VAL A 62 24.80 -22.78 -0.94
N ASN A 63 25.08 -21.87 0.01
CA ASN A 63 25.37 -20.45 -0.26
C ASN A 63 24.33 -19.80 -1.21
N GLY A 64 23.05 -20.11 -1.00
CA GLY A 64 21.92 -19.61 -1.80
C GLY A 64 21.72 -20.27 -3.18
N LYS A 65 22.58 -21.24 -3.58
CA LYS A 65 22.42 -21.99 -4.83
C LYS A 65 21.80 -23.36 -4.56
N ASN A 66 20.76 -23.72 -5.30
CA ASN A 66 20.08 -25.01 -5.12
C ASN A 66 21.01 -26.16 -5.53
N ALA A 67 21.23 -27.10 -4.62
CA ALA A 67 22.17 -28.21 -4.76
C ALA A 67 21.83 -29.17 -5.91
N ARG A 68 20.57 -29.16 -6.38
CA ARG A 68 20.14 -29.94 -7.55
C ARG A 68 20.88 -29.54 -8.83
N PHE A 69 21.34 -28.29 -8.93
CA PHE A 69 22.07 -27.79 -10.10
C PHE A 69 23.60 -27.84 -9.94
N SER A 70 24.09 -28.38 -8.83
CA SER A 70 25.51 -28.67 -8.61
C SER A 70 25.75 -30.19 -8.70
N GLY A 71 26.23 -30.82 -7.63
CA GLY A 71 26.47 -32.26 -7.54
C GLY A 71 25.39 -33.02 -6.77
N GLY A 72 24.23 -32.40 -6.49
CA GLY A 72 23.23 -32.96 -5.59
C GLY A 72 23.83 -33.22 -4.21
N MET A 73 23.55 -34.38 -3.63
CA MET A 73 24.10 -34.78 -2.32
C MET A 73 25.62 -35.04 -2.30
N ASN A 74 26.23 -35.19 -3.47
CA ASN A 74 27.67 -35.34 -3.62
C ASN A 74 28.38 -33.98 -3.76
N THR A 75 27.67 -32.87 -3.61
CA THR A 75 28.29 -31.54 -3.60
C THR A 75 29.32 -31.48 -2.47
N GLU A 76 30.58 -31.22 -2.83
CA GLU A 76 31.67 -30.97 -1.89
C GLU A 76 31.47 -29.63 -1.19
N LEU A 77 31.71 -29.61 0.12
CA LEU A 77 31.57 -28.44 0.96
C LEU A 77 32.92 -27.78 1.22
N LYS A 78 32.91 -26.47 1.44
CA LYS A 78 34.08 -25.64 1.76
C LYS A 78 33.90 -24.99 3.13
N ASP A 79 35.02 -24.55 3.69
CA ASP A 79 35.01 -23.92 5.01
C ASP A 79 34.22 -22.60 4.91
N GLY A 80 33.26 -22.42 5.82
CA GLY A 80 32.33 -21.29 5.83
C GLY A 80 31.08 -21.46 4.96
N ASP A 81 30.86 -22.62 4.31
CA ASP A 81 29.63 -22.84 3.54
C ASP A 81 28.38 -22.79 4.45
N GLU A 82 27.31 -22.19 3.92
CA GLU A 82 25.99 -22.17 4.56
C GLU A 82 25.02 -23.08 3.82
N ILE A 83 24.40 -24.00 4.55
CA ILE A 83 23.41 -24.95 4.03
C ILE A 83 22.03 -24.57 4.56
N TYR A 84 21.05 -24.46 3.67
CA TYR A 84 19.66 -24.22 4.02
C TYR A 84 18.76 -25.34 3.48
N ILE A 85 17.94 -25.93 4.36
CA ILE A 85 16.89 -26.85 3.96
C ILE A 85 15.59 -26.08 3.83
N LEU A 86 14.94 -26.21 2.67
CA LEU A 86 13.61 -25.69 2.43
C LEU A 86 12.68 -26.87 2.13
N PRO A 87 11.90 -27.37 3.10
CA PRO A 87 10.94 -28.42 2.83
C PRO A 87 9.90 -27.91 1.82
N ALA A 88 9.72 -28.63 0.73
CA ALA A 88 8.46 -28.62 0.01
C ALA A 88 7.42 -29.18 0.98
N VAL A 89 6.52 -28.30 1.43
CA VAL A 89 5.56 -28.60 2.47
C VAL A 89 4.55 -29.61 1.90
N ALA A 90 4.76 -30.90 2.15
CA ALA A 90 3.76 -31.95 1.91
C ALA A 90 2.71 -31.88 3.02
N GLY A 91 1.86 -30.90 2.84
CA GLY A 91 0.75 -30.51 3.68
C GLY A 91 0.26 -29.21 3.08
N GLY A 92 -0.32 -29.31 1.86
CA GLY A 92 -0.83 -28.22 1.04
C GLY A 92 -0.18 -26.87 1.31
N SER A 93 0.94 -26.56 0.65
CA SER A 93 1.53 -25.23 0.80
C SER A 93 0.48 -24.18 0.42
N GLU A 94 0.10 -23.32 1.37
CA GLU A 94 -0.81 -22.20 1.10
C GLU A 94 -0.21 -21.23 0.06
N LEU A 95 1.13 -21.22 -0.04
CA LEU A 95 1.88 -20.63 -1.16
C LEU A 95 2.09 -21.64 -2.28
N SER A 96 1.79 -21.25 -3.52
CA SER A 96 2.04 -22.08 -4.69
C SER A 96 3.55 -22.21 -4.99
N SER A 97 3.94 -23.16 -5.84
CA SER A 97 5.33 -23.27 -6.33
C SER A 97 5.80 -21.99 -7.03
N LYS A 98 4.89 -21.33 -7.76
CA LYS A 98 5.12 -20.03 -8.39
C LYS A 98 5.39 -18.93 -7.35
N ASP A 99 4.65 -18.93 -6.23
CA ASP A 99 4.86 -17.98 -5.14
C ASP A 99 6.23 -18.20 -4.47
N ILE A 100 6.61 -19.46 -4.23
CA ILE A 100 7.92 -19.80 -3.65
C ILE A 100 9.06 -19.31 -4.55
N ASP A 101 8.95 -19.49 -5.86
CA ASP A 101 9.97 -19.00 -6.81
C ASP A 101 10.02 -17.47 -6.83
N ARG A 102 8.86 -16.81 -7.03
CA ARG A 102 8.75 -15.35 -7.12
C ARG A 102 9.25 -14.64 -5.85
N TYR A 103 8.87 -15.12 -4.68
CA TYR A 103 9.19 -14.49 -3.40
C TYR A 103 10.39 -15.14 -2.70
N SER A 104 11.13 -16.03 -3.36
CA SER A 104 12.26 -16.76 -2.77
C SER A 104 13.23 -15.86 -1.99
N ARG A 105 13.60 -14.69 -2.54
CA ARG A 105 14.54 -13.76 -1.89
C ARG A 105 13.91 -13.06 -0.68
N GLN A 106 12.60 -12.84 -0.71
CA GLN A 106 11.84 -12.27 0.40
C GLN A 106 11.64 -13.30 1.52
N ILE A 107 11.35 -14.55 1.16
CA ILE A 107 11.21 -15.69 2.09
C ILE A 107 12.53 -15.98 2.81
N MET A 108 13.68 -15.75 2.17
CA MET A 108 14.99 -15.93 2.79
C MET A 108 15.37 -14.84 3.79
N LEU A 109 14.69 -13.70 3.81
CA LEU A 109 14.95 -12.65 4.81
C LEU A 109 14.43 -13.12 6.17
N GLU A 110 15.28 -13.06 7.19
CA GLU A 110 14.91 -13.37 8.57
C GLU A 110 13.75 -12.47 9.05
N GLU A 111 13.70 -11.24 8.53
CA GLU A 111 12.65 -10.29 8.86
C GLU A 111 11.28 -10.65 8.28
N ILE A 112 11.18 -11.52 7.29
CA ILE A 112 9.90 -11.90 6.67
C ILE A 112 9.67 -13.41 6.81
N GLY A 113 10.57 -14.23 6.28
CA GLY A 113 10.44 -15.69 6.35
C GLY A 113 9.26 -16.22 5.53
N TYR A 114 9.10 -17.55 5.55
CA TYR A 114 7.95 -18.21 4.91
C TYR A 114 6.61 -17.76 5.52
N GLN A 115 6.54 -17.70 6.86
CA GLN A 115 5.32 -17.30 7.56
C GLN A 115 4.96 -15.84 7.28
N GLY A 116 5.94 -14.94 7.20
CA GLY A 116 5.66 -13.55 6.87
C GLY A 116 5.17 -13.38 5.44
N GLN A 117 5.69 -14.15 4.49
CA GLN A 117 5.14 -14.19 3.14
C GLN A 117 3.69 -14.67 3.14
N LEU A 118 3.35 -15.66 3.98
CA LEU A 118 1.99 -16.15 4.10
C LEU A 118 1.05 -15.09 4.70
N ASN A 119 1.49 -14.39 5.74
CA ASN A 119 0.72 -13.29 6.33
C ASN A 119 0.47 -12.18 5.31
N LEU A 120 1.48 -11.82 4.50
CA LEU A 120 1.31 -10.88 3.39
C LEU A 120 0.28 -11.39 2.39
N ARG A 121 0.34 -12.67 2.03
CA ARG A 121 -0.58 -13.31 1.07
C ARG A 121 -2.04 -13.29 1.52
N THR A 122 -2.30 -13.29 2.82
CA THR A 122 -3.67 -13.22 3.37
C THR A 122 -4.11 -11.80 3.74
N ALA A 123 -3.17 -10.85 3.79
CA ALA A 123 -3.46 -9.48 4.22
C ALA A 123 -4.25 -8.67 3.19
N LYS A 124 -5.09 -7.78 3.71
CA LYS A 124 -5.77 -6.71 2.98
C LYS A 124 -5.25 -5.35 3.41
N ILE A 125 -4.49 -4.72 2.53
CA ILE A 125 -3.91 -3.38 2.75
C ILE A 125 -4.70 -2.34 1.96
N CYS A 126 -5.07 -1.24 2.60
CA CYS A 126 -5.68 -0.08 1.94
C CYS A 126 -4.64 1.01 1.73
N VAL A 127 -4.45 1.49 0.50
CA VAL A 127 -3.63 2.65 0.18
C VAL A 127 -4.54 3.79 -0.28
N VAL A 128 -4.50 4.89 0.45
CA VAL A 128 -5.30 6.08 0.17
C VAL A 128 -4.40 7.12 -0.49
N GLY A 129 -4.70 7.44 -1.75
CA GLY A 129 -3.84 8.19 -2.66
C GLY A 129 -3.02 7.25 -3.54
N VAL A 130 -3.13 7.39 -4.86
CA VAL A 130 -2.33 6.67 -5.87
C VAL A 130 -1.50 7.69 -6.68
N GLY A 131 -1.22 8.84 -6.06
CA GLY A 131 -0.39 9.90 -6.62
C GLY A 131 1.12 9.63 -6.49
N GLY A 132 1.90 10.69 -6.28
CA GLY A 132 3.37 10.60 -6.26
C GLY A 132 3.90 9.69 -5.15
N LEU A 133 3.27 9.73 -3.98
CA LEU A 133 3.63 8.88 -2.83
C LEU A 133 3.01 7.48 -2.96
N GLY A 134 1.74 7.40 -3.39
CA GLY A 134 1.00 6.14 -3.57
C GLY A 134 1.54 5.21 -4.65
N ASN A 135 2.10 5.75 -5.74
CA ASN A 135 2.70 4.97 -6.83
C ASN A 135 3.79 3.99 -6.37
N PRO A 136 4.87 4.45 -5.69
CA PRO A 136 5.90 3.55 -5.19
C PRO A 136 5.40 2.60 -4.10
N ILE A 137 4.42 3.00 -3.29
CA ILE A 137 3.81 2.16 -2.24
C ILE A 137 3.07 0.97 -2.85
N THR A 138 2.08 1.26 -3.69
CA THR A 138 1.22 0.25 -4.33
C THR A 138 2.02 -0.73 -5.19
N THR A 139 3.00 -0.22 -5.96
CA THR A 139 3.90 -1.03 -6.78
C THR A 139 4.71 -2.02 -5.92
N ARG A 140 5.29 -1.55 -4.81
CA ARG A 140 6.06 -2.42 -3.90
C ARG A 140 5.17 -3.44 -3.21
N LEU A 141 4.02 -3.05 -2.66
CA LEU A 141 3.10 -3.98 -2.00
C LEU A 141 2.60 -5.08 -2.96
N ALA A 142 2.27 -4.71 -4.20
CA ALA A 142 1.91 -5.69 -5.23
C ALA A 142 3.09 -6.61 -5.55
N ALA A 143 4.31 -6.08 -5.70
CA ALA A 143 5.51 -6.89 -5.95
C ALA A 143 5.88 -7.80 -4.77
N MET A 144 5.59 -7.39 -3.53
CA MET A 144 5.81 -8.17 -2.31
C MET A 144 4.77 -9.29 -2.09
N GLY A 145 3.71 -9.33 -2.90
CA GLY A 145 2.73 -10.41 -2.88
C GLY A 145 1.66 -10.27 -1.80
N VAL A 146 1.26 -9.04 -1.46
CA VAL A 146 0.08 -8.79 -0.61
C VAL A 146 -1.15 -9.48 -1.20
N GLY A 147 -2.01 -10.05 -0.37
CA GLY A 147 -3.21 -10.77 -0.82
C GLY A 147 -4.19 -9.87 -1.56
N LYS A 148 -4.62 -8.81 -0.89
CA LYS A 148 -5.54 -7.82 -1.42
C LYS A 148 -5.03 -6.40 -1.21
N LEU A 149 -5.01 -5.63 -2.28
CA LEU A 149 -4.65 -4.22 -2.25
C LEU A 149 -5.87 -3.38 -2.65
N ARG A 150 -6.44 -2.69 -1.67
CA ARG A 150 -7.46 -1.67 -1.92
C ARG A 150 -6.75 -0.36 -2.21
N ILE A 151 -7.05 0.27 -3.35
CA ILE A 151 -6.48 1.56 -3.74
C ILE A 151 -7.60 2.58 -3.90
N ILE A 152 -7.39 3.77 -3.32
CA ILE A 152 -8.40 4.83 -3.29
C ILE A 152 -7.78 6.11 -3.83
N ASP A 153 -8.34 6.67 -4.88
CA ASP A 153 -7.95 7.98 -5.43
C ASP A 153 -9.09 8.48 -6.30
N ARG A 154 -9.42 9.77 -6.21
CA ARG A 154 -10.53 10.38 -6.95
C ARG A 154 -10.11 11.00 -8.27
N ASP A 155 -8.81 11.16 -8.50
CA ASP A 155 -8.29 11.99 -9.56
C ASP A 155 -8.18 11.25 -10.90
N VAL A 156 -7.96 12.05 -11.94
CA VAL A 156 -7.51 11.63 -13.26
C VAL A 156 -6.02 11.91 -13.45
N ILE A 157 -5.40 11.21 -14.39
CA ILE A 157 -3.96 11.37 -14.69
C ILE A 157 -3.74 12.63 -15.51
N GLU A 158 -2.81 13.48 -15.08
CA GLU A 158 -2.39 14.68 -15.81
C GLU A 158 -0.94 14.59 -16.28
N LEU A 159 -0.59 15.29 -17.36
CA LEU A 159 0.79 15.37 -17.85
C LEU A 159 1.77 15.87 -16.76
N SER A 160 1.31 16.83 -15.94
CA SER A 160 2.06 17.39 -14.80
C SER A 160 2.39 16.35 -13.73
N ASN A 161 1.72 15.19 -13.74
CA ASN A 161 1.91 14.12 -12.75
C ASN A 161 3.07 13.18 -13.12
N LEU A 162 3.37 13.03 -14.42
CA LEU A 162 4.22 11.95 -14.92
C LEU A 162 5.67 12.00 -14.43
N HIS A 163 6.19 13.17 -14.06
CA HIS A 163 7.55 13.29 -13.52
C HIS A 163 7.74 12.59 -12.16
N ARG A 164 6.65 12.35 -11.42
CA ARG A 164 6.68 11.74 -10.07
C ARG A 164 5.76 10.53 -9.90
N GLN A 165 4.82 10.30 -10.82
CA GLN A 165 3.90 9.17 -10.82
C GLN A 165 4.32 8.17 -11.90
N THR A 166 5.44 7.50 -11.67
CA THR A 166 6.18 6.71 -12.69
C THR A 166 5.49 5.43 -13.12
N MET A 167 4.39 5.03 -12.47
CA MET A 167 3.53 3.96 -12.96
C MET A 167 2.78 4.40 -14.22
N PHE A 168 2.47 5.68 -14.38
CA PHE A 168 1.71 6.23 -15.49
C PHE A 168 2.61 6.73 -16.63
N ASP A 169 2.05 6.78 -17.83
CA ASP A 169 2.72 7.31 -19.02
C ASP A 169 1.77 8.25 -19.81
N GLU A 170 2.27 8.89 -20.87
CA GLU A 170 1.51 9.87 -21.64
C GLU A 170 0.22 9.32 -22.25
N SER A 171 0.15 8.01 -22.53
CA SER A 171 -1.06 7.39 -23.06
C SER A 171 -2.17 7.24 -22.03
N ASP A 172 -1.83 7.37 -20.74
CA ASP A 172 -2.80 7.29 -19.65
C ASP A 172 -3.46 8.64 -19.32
N VAL A 173 -2.97 9.76 -19.87
CA VAL A 173 -3.45 11.10 -19.53
C VAL A 173 -4.95 11.23 -19.80
N GLY A 174 -5.68 11.74 -18.81
CA GLY A 174 -7.14 11.90 -18.82
C GLY A 174 -7.91 10.69 -18.30
N GLN A 175 -7.26 9.54 -18.06
CA GLN A 175 -7.90 8.36 -17.48
C GLN A 175 -7.93 8.43 -15.94
N ILE A 176 -8.87 7.70 -15.32
CA ILE A 176 -9.02 7.63 -13.85
C ILE A 176 -7.80 6.91 -13.24
N LYS A 177 -7.14 7.53 -12.26
CA LYS A 177 -5.88 7.04 -11.67
C LYS A 177 -5.99 5.61 -11.15
N VAL A 178 -6.99 5.33 -10.30
CA VAL A 178 -7.15 3.99 -9.70
C VAL A 178 -7.44 2.89 -10.72
N GLU A 179 -8.11 3.20 -11.84
CA GLU A 179 -8.39 2.21 -12.88
C GLU A 179 -7.13 1.82 -13.65
N VAL A 180 -6.35 2.82 -14.07
CA VAL A 180 -5.07 2.60 -14.75
C VAL A 180 -4.10 1.91 -13.81
N ALA A 181 -4.02 2.36 -12.55
CA ALA A 181 -3.18 1.73 -11.55
C ALA A 181 -3.56 0.26 -11.34
N ALA A 182 -4.85 -0.07 -11.22
CA ALA A 182 -5.29 -1.45 -11.08
C ALA A 182 -4.88 -2.32 -12.27
N LYS A 183 -5.01 -1.82 -13.51
CA LYS A 183 -4.55 -2.53 -14.73
C LYS A 183 -3.05 -2.79 -14.68
N LYS A 184 -2.25 -1.78 -14.35
CA LYS A 184 -0.78 -1.87 -14.31
C LYS A 184 -0.28 -2.75 -13.16
N LEU A 185 -0.89 -2.66 -11.99
CA LEU A 185 -0.58 -3.51 -10.83
C LEU A 185 -0.95 -4.98 -11.08
N LYS A 186 -2.10 -5.28 -11.70
CA LYS A 186 -2.45 -6.65 -12.10
C LYS A 186 -1.48 -7.23 -13.13
N LYS A 187 -0.96 -6.39 -14.04
CA LYS A 187 0.09 -6.82 -14.98
C LYS A 187 1.41 -7.12 -14.27
N LEU A 188 1.77 -6.32 -13.27
CA LEU A 188 2.97 -6.53 -12.44
C LEU A 188 2.87 -7.83 -11.64
N ASN A 189 1.75 -8.04 -10.95
CA ASN A 189 1.50 -9.25 -10.17
C ASN A 189 0.04 -9.70 -10.29
N PRO A 190 -0.27 -10.69 -11.15
CA PRO A 190 -1.65 -11.13 -11.38
C PRO A 190 -2.25 -11.91 -10.20
N ASP A 191 -1.43 -12.30 -9.22
CA ASP A 191 -1.87 -13.09 -8.08
C ASP A 191 -2.47 -12.18 -6.97
N VAL A 192 -2.26 -10.86 -7.04
CA VAL A 192 -2.76 -9.87 -6.07
C VAL A 192 -4.17 -9.41 -6.47
N GLU A 193 -5.12 -9.46 -5.53
CA GLU A 193 -6.45 -8.90 -5.76
C GLU A 193 -6.40 -7.37 -5.62
N ILE A 194 -6.65 -6.64 -6.71
CA ILE A 194 -6.73 -5.18 -6.69
C ILE A 194 -8.19 -4.73 -6.62
N GLU A 195 -8.53 -3.97 -5.59
CA GLU A 195 -9.83 -3.32 -5.42
C GLU A 195 -9.68 -1.80 -5.58
N SER A 196 -10.22 -1.23 -6.65
CA SER A 196 -10.11 0.20 -6.97
C SER A 196 -11.35 0.98 -6.56
N LEU A 197 -11.20 2.05 -5.77
CA LEU A 197 -12.29 2.93 -5.36
C LEU A 197 -12.04 4.38 -5.84
N PRO A 198 -12.73 4.85 -6.90
CA PRO A 198 -12.58 6.22 -7.40
C PRO A 198 -13.40 7.21 -6.59
N ILE A 199 -13.04 7.41 -5.31
CA ILE A 199 -13.78 8.25 -4.36
C ILE A 199 -12.85 9.20 -3.61
N SER A 200 -13.38 10.35 -3.16
CA SER A 200 -12.70 11.23 -2.21
C SER A 200 -12.79 10.67 -0.79
N ILE A 201 -11.75 10.85 0.01
CA ILE A 201 -11.76 10.54 1.46
C ILE A 201 -12.12 11.81 2.24
N ASN A 202 -13.17 11.70 3.03
CA ASN A 202 -13.72 12.76 3.87
C ASN A 202 -14.49 12.13 5.04
N ASP A 203 -15.04 12.96 5.93
CA ASP A 203 -15.74 12.51 7.15
C ASP A 203 -16.96 11.58 6.89
N TYR A 204 -17.43 11.48 5.65
CA TYR A 204 -18.59 10.66 5.25
C TYR A 204 -18.19 9.38 4.54
N THR A 205 -17.09 9.39 3.80
CA THR A 205 -16.64 8.26 2.98
C THR A 205 -15.56 7.42 3.67
N ALA A 206 -14.78 8.00 4.58
CA ALA A 206 -13.59 7.38 5.14
C ALA A 206 -13.87 6.04 5.85
N LEU A 207 -14.92 5.99 6.68
CA LEU A 207 -15.29 4.80 7.45
C LEU A 207 -15.58 3.59 6.57
N ASP A 208 -16.42 3.77 5.55
CA ASP A 208 -16.78 2.71 4.60
C ASP A 208 -15.58 2.33 3.71
N ALA A 209 -14.77 3.33 3.35
CA ALA A 209 -13.64 3.16 2.44
C ALA A 209 -12.57 2.22 3.01
N ILE A 210 -12.26 2.31 4.30
CA ILE A 210 -11.22 1.51 4.94
C ILE A 210 -11.73 0.19 5.53
N GLU A 211 -13.03 -0.07 5.46
CA GLU A 211 -13.64 -1.18 6.20
C GLU A 211 -13.07 -2.55 5.82
N GLY A 212 -12.78 -3.34 6.87
CA GLY A 212 -12.28 -4.70 6.78
C GLY A 212 -10.83 -4.82 6.33
N CYS A 213 -10.06 -3.73 6.29
CA CYS A 213 -8.63 -3.75 6.00
C CYS A 213 -7.81 -3.98 7.27
N ASP A 214 -6.68 -4.67 7.14
CA ASP A 214 -5.79 -4.99 8.27
C ASP A 214 -4.89 -3.80 8.63
N VAL A 215 -4.52 -3.01 7.63
CA VAL A 215 -3.71 -1.79 7.76
C VAL A 215 -4.07 -0.80 6.65
N VAL A 216 -4.03 0.47 6.98
CA VAL A 216 -4.22 1.59 6.04
C VAL A 216 -2.89 2.32 5.84
N ILE A 217 -2.60 2.76 4.63
CA ILE A 217 -1.46 3.62 4.30
C ILE A 217 -2.03 4.92 3.72
N ASP A 218 -1.71 6.03 4.37
CA ASP A 218 -2.07 7.38 4.00
C ASP A 218 -0.99 7.99 3.12
N ALA A 219 -1.29 8.04 1.82
CA ALA A 219 -0.51 8.69 0.78
C ALA A 219 -1.26 9.90 0.18
N LEU A 220 -2.12 10.54 0.98
CA LEU A 220 -2.87 11.73 0.61
C LEU A 220 -1.95 12.95 0.51
N ASP A 221 -2.42 13.99 -0.16
CA ASP A 221 -1.82 15.32 -0.18
C ASP A 221 -2.67 16.39 0.53
N SER A 222 -3.96 16.14 0.79
CA SER A 222 -4.85 17.02 1.54
C SER A 222 -4.76 16.83 3.06
N VAL A 223 -4.83 17.93 3.82
CA VAL A 223 -4.85 17.90 5.29
C VAL A 223 -6.22 17.42 5.81
N ASN A 224 -7.30 17.93 5.23
CA ASN A 224 -8.66 17.57 5.62
C ASN A 224 -8.94 16.08 5.42
N ALA A 225 -8.51 15.52 4.29
CA ALA A 225 -8.65 14.09 4.03
C ALA A 225 -7.87 13.23 5.04
N ARG A 226 -6.70 13.69 5.50
CA ARG A 226 -5.91 12.99 6.54
C ARG A 226 -6.61 12.99 7.90
N TYR A 227 -7.24 14.10 8.29
CA TYR A 227 -8.03 14.13 9.53
C TYR A 227 -9.22 13.17 9.47
N ALA A 228 -9.95 13.15 8.35
CA ALA A 228 -11.06 12.22 8.15
C ALA A 228 -10.59 10.75 8.19
N LEU A 229 -9.47 10.44 7.52
CA LEU A 229 -8.86 9.11 7.54
C LEU A 229 -8.42 8.71 8.95
N ASN A 230 -7.77 9.62 9.70
CA ASN A 230 -7.37 9.40 11.08
C ASN A 230 -8.56 9.07 11.97
N LYS A 231 -9.65 9.85 11.91
CA LYS A 231 -10.88 9.59 12.67
C LYS A 231 -11.43 8.19 12.35
N ALA A 232 -11.54 7.85 11.06
CA ALA A 232 -12.05 6.55 10.63
C ALA A 232 -11.18 5.37 11.11
N CYS A 233 -9.86 5.47 11.00
CA CYS A 233 -8.93 4.43 11.46
C CYS A 233 -8.99 4.24 12.98
N ILE A 234 -9.10 5.34 13.74
CA ILE A 234 -9.27 5.29 15.20
C ILE A 234 -10.61 4.62 15.56
N GLU A 235 -11.71 5.01 14.93
CA GLU A 235 -13.03 4.44 15.18
C GLU A 235 -13.11 2.94 14.87
N LYS A 236 -12.53 2.52 13.74
CA LYS A 236 -12.51 1.10 13.33
C LYS A 236 -11.39 0.30 14.01
N ASN A 237 -10.56 0.94 14.84
CA ASN A 237 -9.39 0.33 15.48
C ASN A 237 -8.44 -0.33 14.46
N ILE A 238 -8.21 0.33 13.32
CA ILE A 238 -7.32 -0.12 12.25
C ILE A 238 -5.99 0.65 12.34
N PRO A 239 -4.84 -0.03 12.47
CA PRO A 239 -3.53 0.60 12.37
C PRO A 239 -3.35 1.32 11.04
N PHE A 240 -2.72 2.50 11.06
CA PHE A 240 -2.38 3.16 9.80
C PHE A 240 -1.03 3.85 9.82
N VAL A 241 -0.39 3.88 8.66
CA VAL A 241 0.91 4.52 8.42
C VAL A 241 0.68 5.74 7.57
N THR A 242 1.33 6.85 7.87
CA THR A 242 1.15 8.10 7.12
C THR A 242 2.48 8.66 6.68
N GLY A 243 2.49 9.13 5.44
CA GLY A 243 3.60 9.84 4.83
C GLY A 243 3.15 11.18 4.26
N ALA A 244 4.07 12.15 4.26
CA ALA A 244 3.90 13.40 3.54
C ALA A 244 5.25 13.86 2.98
N ALA A 245 5.23 14.60 1.88
CA ALA A 245 6.42 15.20 1.31
C ALA A 245 6.10 16.49 0.58
N VAL A 246 7.02 17.46 0.65
CA VAL A 246 6.96 18.76 -0.02
C VAL A 246 8.37 19.23 -0.31
N GLY A 247 8.63 19.80 -1.49
CA GLY A 247 9.97 20.17 -1.91
C GLY A 247 10.93 18.98 -1.87
N VAL A 248 11.96 19.08 -1.05
CA VAL A 248 12.99 18.04 -0.84
C VAL A 248 12.87 17.33 0.51
N SER A 249 11.84 17.65 1.29
CA SER A 249 11.66 17.15 2.65
C SER A 249 10.41 16.26 2.75
N GLY A 250 10.43 15.32 3.68
CA GLY A 250 9.35 14.38 3.90
C GLY A 250 9.25 13.93 5.34
N GLN A 251 8.11 13.36 5.69
CA GLN A 251 7.85 12.83 7.01
C GLN A 251 7.07 11.52 6.95
N ALA A 252 7.29 10.65 7.94
CA ALA A 252 6.53 9.43 8.12
C ALA A 252 6.33 9.11 9.61
N PHE A 253 5.18 8.53 9.94
CA PHE A 253 4.91 7.96 11.26
C PHE A 253 3.82 6.90 11.22
N THR A 254 3.73 6.09 12.28
CA THR A 254 2.76 5.00 12.39
C THR A 254 1.81 5.25 13.55
N ILE A 255 0.51 5.07 13.31
CA ILE A 255 -0.54 5.21 14.31
C ILE A 255 -1.11 3.83 14.64
N LEU A 256 -0.98 3.46 15.91
CA LEU A 256 -1.60 2.29 16.52
C LEU A 256 -2.77 2.77 17.40
N PRO A 257 -4.03 2.60 16.97
CA PRO A 257 -5.20 3.02 17.73
C PRO A 257 -5.16 2.53 19.19
N GLY A 258 -5.48 3.44 20.11
CA GLY A 258 -5.45 3.20 21.56
C GLY A 258 -4.05 3.06 22.19
N LYS A 259 -2.97 3.06 21.40
CA LYS A 259 -1.59 2.85 21.90
C LYS A 259 -0.66 4.04 21.64
N SER A 260 -0.63 4.56 20.41
CA SER A 260 0.25 5.69 20.03
C SER A 260 -0.50 7.02 20.00
N ALA A 261 0.26 8.11 19.76
CA ALA A 261 -0.32 9.35 19.29
C ALA A 261 -1.10 9.11 17.98
N CYS A 262 -2.30 9.69 17.85
CA CYS A 262 -3.00 9.78 16.56
C CYS A 262 -2.62 11.08 15.85
N TYR A 263 -3.10 11.28 14.61
CA TYR A 263 -2.76 12.47 13.83
C TYR A 263 -3.12 13.76 14.60
N SER A 264 -4.32 13.81 15.19
CA SER A 264 -4.79 14.94 16.01
C SER A 264 -4.06 15.13 17.35
N CYS A 265 -3.33 14.13 17.86
CA CYS A 265 -2.45 14.33 19.00
C CYS A 265 -1.19 15.12 18.61
N MET A 266 -0.67 14.86 17.41
CA MET A 266 0.56 15.48 16.90
C MET A 266 0.28 16.84 16.27
N PHE A 267 -0.88 16.96 15.63
CA PHE A 267 -1.32 18.10 14.84
C PHE A 267 -2.79 18.37 15.18
N PRO A 268 -3.09 19.11 16.26
CA PRO A 268 -4.47 19.27 16.74
C PRO A 268 -5.32 20.17 15.84
N GLU A 269 -4.74 21.25 15.31
CA GLU A 269 -5.40 22.22 14.43
C GLU A 269 -4.43 22.67 13.34
N LEU A 270 -4.39 21.93 12.23
CA LEU A 270 -3.72 22.39 11.01
C LEU A 270 -4.76 23.00 10.10
N ASP A 271 -4.53 24.25 9.73
CA ASP A 271 -5.29 24.93 8.69
C ASP A 271 -4.73 24.56 7.32
N GLU A 272 -5.56 23.95 6.47
CA GLU A 272 -5.16 23.52 5.12
C GLU A 272 -4.74 24.73 4.26
N ASP A 273 -5.39 25.88 4.42
CA ASP A 273 -5.09 27.10 3.67
C ASP A 273 -3.72 27.70 4.04
N SER A 274 -3.20 27.34 5.22
CA SER A 274 -1.90 27.78 5.71
C SER A 274 -0.74 26.88 5.29
N MET A 275 -1.02 25.72 4.67
CA MET A 275 -0.02 24.71 4.39
C MET A 275 0.53 24.78 2.95
N PRO A 276 1.86 24.71 2.76
CA PRO A 276 2.45 24.67 1.43
C PRO A 276 2.06 23.36 0.74
N THR A 277 1.52 23.45 -0.47
CA THR A 277 1.13 22.28 -1.27
C THR A 277 2.22 21.92 -2.27
N CYS A 278 2.24 20.65 -2.70
CA CYS A 278 3.14 20.18 -3.76
C CYS A 278 3.00 20.97 -5.07
N SER A 279 1.83 21.56 -5.35
CA SER A 279 1.62 22.41 -6.53
C SER A 279 2.24 23.80 -6.42
N ILE A 280 2.48 24.28 -5.20
CA ILE A 280 3.05 25.61 -4.94
C ILE A 280 4.57 25.48 -4.82
N GLU A 281 5.05 24.57 -3.97
CA GLU A 281 6.48 24.40 -3.68
C GLU A 281 7.20 23.44 -4.63
N GLY A 282 6.45 22.62 -5.37
CA GLY A 282 7.01 21.47 -6.09
C GLY A 282 7.34 20.31 -5.15
N VAL A 283 7.81 19.20 -5.73
CA VAL A 283 8.25 18.02 -4.97
C VAL A 283 9.28 17.21 -5.74
N HIS A 284 10.33 16.77 -5.06
CA HIS A 284 11.39 15.96 -5.63
C HIS A 284 10.95 14.48 -5.74
N PRO A 285 10.99 13.83 -6.92
CA PRO A 285 10.52 12.45 -7.07
C PRO A 285 11.16 11.43 -6.12
N SER A 286 12.44 11.62 -5.77
CA SER A 286 13.14 10.73 -4.84
C SER A 286 12.59 10.77 -3.41
N ILE A 287 12.13 11.93 -2.90
CA ILE A 287 11.62 11.98 -1.52
C ILE A 287 10.36 11.12 -1.40
N LEU A 288 9.51 11.13 -2.42
CA LEU A 288 8.30 10.30 -2.50
C LEU A 288 8.64 8.80 -2.48
N SER A 289 9.70 8.41 -3.18
CA SER A 289 10.14 7.01 -3.20
C SER A 289 10.73 6.54 -1.87
N ILE A 290 11.42 7.44 -1.16
CA ILE A 290 12.02 7.19 0.16
C ILE A 290 10.91 7.07 1.21
N ILE A 291 10.06 8.09 1.33
CA ILE A 291 8.93 8.09 2.29
C ILE A 291 7.99 6.92 2.00
N GLY A 292 7.59 6.71 0.75
CA GLY A 292 6.74 5.57 0.39
C GLY A 292 7.40 4.21 0.63
N GLY A 293 8.74 4.12 0.60
CA GLY A 293 9.46 2.91 0.99
C GLY A 293 9.41 2.65 2.49
N ILE A 294 9.54 3.72 3.30
CA ILE A 294 9.41 3.68 4.75
C ILE A 294 7.99 3.31 5.15
N GLU A 295 6.97 3.87 4.50
CA GLU A 295 5.57 3.55 4.78
C GLU A 295 5.25 2.07 4.53
N VAL A 296 5.76 1.52 3.42
CA VAL A 296 5.64 0.08 3.12
C VAL A 296 6.33 -0.76 4.19
N ALA A 297 7.54 -0.38 4.63
CA ALA A 297 8.27 -1.12 5.65
C ALA A 297 7.51 -1.15 7.00
N GLU A 298 6.91 -0.04 7.40
CA GLU A 298 6.11 0.04 8.63
C GLU A 298 4.79 -0.75 8.52
N ALA A 299 4.09 -0.64 7.38
CA ALA A 299 2.86 -1.40 7.14
C ALA A 299 3.12 -2.92 7.12
N VAL A 300 4.22 -3.34 6.52
CA VAL A 300 4.64 -4.75 6.51
C VAL A 300 4.96 -5.22 7.92
N LYS A 301 5.65 -4.43 8.77
CA LYS A 301 5.85 -4.81 10.18
C LYS A 301 4.53 -5.08 10.90
N ILE A 302 3.50 -4.25 10.68
CA ILE A 302 2.17 -4.46 11.25
C ILE A 302 1.60 -5.82 10.82
N ILE A 303 1.60 -6.13 9.52
CA ILE A 303 1.11 -7.41 8.98
C ILE A 303 1.89 -8.61 9.53
N LEU A 304 3.19 -8.44 9.76
CA LEU A 304 4.06 -9.47 10.33
C LEU A 304 3.92 -9.62 11.86
N GLY A 305 3.04 -8.84 12.51
CA GLY A 305 2.87 -8.84 13.97
C GLY A 305 4.06 -8.23 14.71
N LYS A 306 4.90 -7.46 14.03
CA LYS A 306 6.06 -6.75 14.60
C LYS A 306 5.66 -5.36 15.07
N THR A 307 6.40 -4.84 16.04
CA THR A 307 6.20 -3.44 16.48
C THR A 307 6.77 -2.48 15.43
N PRO A 308 5.98 -1.53 14.91
CA PRO A 308 6.45 -0.51 13.97
C PRO A 308 7.47 0.42 14.63
N SER A 309 8.51 0.81 13.88
CA SER A 309 9.61 1.63 14.40
C SER A 309 9.23 3.09 14.64
N LEU A 310 8.17 3.56 13.98
CA LEU A 310 7.66 4.92 14.01
C LEU A 310 6.33 5.02 14.79
N SER A 311 6.02 4.05 15.64
CA SER A 311 4.80 4.08 16.48
C SER A 311 4.87 5.08 17.64
N ASP A 312 6.06 5.57 18.00
CA ASP A 312 6.29 6.55 19.06
C ASP A 312 7.13 7.76 18.56
N LYS A 313 7.29 7.89 17.24
CA LYS A 313 8.18 8.88 16.62
C LYS A 313 7.64 9.37 15.28
N ILE A 314 7.92 10.64 14.98
CA ILE A 314 7.89 11.16 13.61
C ILE A 314 9.31 11.11 13.07
N LEU A 315 9.48 10.45 11.92
CA LEU A 315 10.68 10.56 11.12
C LEU A 315 10.54 11.75 10.18
N HIS A 316 11.52 12.64 10.19
CA HIS A 316 11.72 13.69 9.22
C HIS A 316 12.93 13.35 8.35
N VAL A 317 12.78 13.50 7.04
CA VAL A 317 13.82 13.25 6.04
C VAL A 317 14.01 14.51 5.23
N ASP A 318 15.25 14.97 5.11
CA ASP A 318 15.62 16.12 4.28
C ASP A 318 16.66 15.69 3.24
N LEU A 319 16.36 15.84 1.95
CA LEU A 319 17.30 15.45 0.88
C LEU A 319 18.36 16.50 0.57
N GLU A 320 18.18 17.76 0.98
CA GLU A 320 19.18 18.79 0.74
C GLU A 320 20.45 18.49 1.53
N ASN A 321 20.30 18.12 2.80
CA ASN A 321 21.40 17.78 3.69
C ASN A 321 21.59 16.26 3.89
N LEU A 322 20.68 15.44 3.37
CA LEU A 322 20.59 13.99 3.58
C LEU A 322 20.44 13.63 5.07
N ASP A 323 19.56 14.36 5.76
CA ASP A 323 19.31 14.19 7.19
C ASP A 323 18.09 13.31 7.45
N PHE A 324 18.21 12.48 8.50
CA PHE A 324 17.15 11.62 9.01
C PHE A 324 17.01 11.86 10.51
N VAL A 325 15.99 12.64 10.88
CA VAL A 325 15.77 13.07 12.26
C VAL A 325 14.51 12.44 12.80
N MET A 326 14.58 11.83 13.99
CA MET A 326 13.42 11.26 14.67
C MET A 326 13.06 12.09 15.89
N THR A 327 11.78 12.48 15.98
CA THR A 327 11.22 13.20 17.13
C THR A 327 10.21 12.31 17.82
N LYS A 328 10.34 12.12 19.14
CA LYS A 328 9.38 11.33 19.92
C LYS A 328 8.01 11.99 19.97
N THR A 329 6.97 11.17 19.96
CA THR A 329 5.58 11.60 20.08
C THR A 329 4.89 10.87 21.22
N PHE A 330 3.84 11.49 21.76
CA PHE A 330 3.10 10.97 22.90
C PHE A 330 1.60 11.09 22.63
N ARG A 331 0.84 10.06 23.03
CA ARG A 331 -0.62 10.13 23.01
C ARG A 331 -1.07 11.19 24.01
N VAL A 332 -2.02 12.02 23.60
CA VAL A 332 -2.64 13.05 24.43
C VAL A 332 -3.95 12.49 25.00
N ASP A 333 -4.07 12.45 26.32
CA ASP A 333 -5.25 11.87 26.99
C ASP A 333 -6.54 12.66 26.75
N GLU A 334 -6.42 13.96 26.51
CA GLU A 334 -7.53 14.88 26.20
C GLU A 334 -7.75 15.08 24.70
N CYS A 335 -7.09 14.27 23.84
CA CYS A 335 -7.30 14.34 22.39
C CYS A 335 -8.78 14.17 22.04
N THR A 336 -9.31 15.05 21.19
CA THR A 336 -10.71 15.02 20.77
C THR A 336 -11.05 13.78 19.95
N VAL A 337 -10.07 13.17 19.28
CA VAL A 337 -10.28 11.99 18.40
C VAL A 337 -10.03 10.66 19.10
N CYS A 338 -8.90 10.51 19.79
CA CYS A 338 -8.51 9.21 20.38
C CYS A 338 -8.46 9.21 21.91
N GLY A 339 -8.79 10.34 22.55
CA GLY A 339 -8.75 10.55 23.99
C GLY A 339 -10.14 10.82 24.59
N THR A 340 -10.16 11.58 25.68
CA THR A 340 -11.37 11.95 26.43
C THR A 340 -11.93 13.32 26.04
N GLY A 341 -11.26 14.03 25.12
CA GLY A 341 -11.69 15.35 24.65
C GLY A 341 -13.07 15.29 24.00
N LYS A 342 -13.85 16.36 24.14
CA LYS A 342 -15.18 16.42 23.52
C LYS A 342 -15.06 16.76 22.04
N HIS A 343 -15.70 15.95 21.20
CA HIS A 343 -15.89 16.27 19.79
C HIS A 343 -16.94 17.37 19.61
N GLU A 344 -16.58 18.45 18.92
CA GLU A 344 -17.57 19.35 18.34
C GLU A 344 -18.13 18.70 17.06
N SER A 345 -19.44 18.46 17.03
CA SER A 345 -20.12 17.93 15.85
C SER A 345 -20.32 19.05 14.83
N VAL A 346 -19.56 19.03 13.74
CA VAL A 346 -19.83 19.90 12.59
C VAL A 346 -21.10 19.38 11.88
N PRO A 347 -22.07 20.24 11.52
CA PRO A 347 -23.27 19.83 10.80
C PRO A 347 -22.91 19.12 9.48
N LYS A 348 -23.59 18.02 9.19
CA LYS A 348 -23.41 17.28 7.94
C LYS A 348 -23.89 18.13 6.75
N GLN A 349 -23.01 18.43 5.80
CA GLN A 349 -23.33 19.07 4.52
C GLN A 349 -23.81 18.02 3.50
N ASP A 350 -24.59 18.42 2.49
CA ASP A 350 -25.11 17.50 1.47
C ASP A 350 -24.08 17.17 0.36
N LEU A 351 -23.19 18.13 0.06
CA LEU A 351 -22.09 17.99 -0.89
C LEU A 351 -20.79 18.44 -0.22
N ILE A 352 -19.71 17.76 -0.55
CA ILE A 352 -18.35 18.21 -0.24
C ILE A 352 -17.72 18.66 -1.54
N ILE A 353 -17.17 19.88 -1.53
CA ILE A 353 -16.44 20.42 -2.68
C ILE A 353 -15.00 20.68 -2.28
N GLU A 354 -14.09 20.25 -3.14
CA GLU A 354 -12.66 20.41 -2.95
C GLU A 354 -12.04 20.89 -4.27
N GLU A 355 -11.23 21.93 -4.23
CA GLU A 355 -10.47 22.37 -5.40
C GLU A 355 -9.21 21.49 -5.55
N LEU A 356 -9.06 20.85 -6.71
CA LEU A 356 -7.88 20.05 -7.05
C LEU A 356 -6.74 20.95 -7.52
N CYS A 357 -5.53 20.66 -7.04
CA CYS A 357 -4.32 21.42 -7.34
C CYS A 357 -3.89 21.35 -8.83
N GLY A 358 -4.43 20.40 -9.61
CA GLY A 358 -4.18 20.26 -11.04
C GLY A 358 -4.88 21.33 -11.88
N ARG A 359 -4.09 22.23 -12.49
CA ARG A 359 -4.60 23.21 -13.45
C ARG A 359 -4.59 22.64 -14.86
N ASN A 360 -5.70 22.02 -15.27
CA ASN A 360 -5.84 21.47 -16.62
C ASN A 360 -5.86 22.62 -17.65
N ARG A 361 -4.70 22.89 -18.26
CA ARG A 361 -4.47 24.03 -19.18
C ARG A 361 -4.79 25.39 -18.55
N GLY A 362 -4.46 25.56 -17.26
CA GLY A 362 -4.68 26.82 -16.53
C GLY A 362 -6.08 27.00 -15.93
N LYS A 363 -6.96 26.01 -16.09
CA LYS A 363 -8.33 26.04 -15.55
C LYS A 363 -8.40 25.43 -14.15
N ARG A 364 -9.26 25.99 -13.29
CA ARG A 364 -9.55 25.45 -11.95
C ARG A 364 -10.29 24.13 -12.08
N THR A 365 -10.04 23.22 -11.15
CA THR A 365 -10.65 21.89 -11.13
C THR A 365 -11.28 21.66 -9.77
N PHE A 366 -12.55 21.27 -9.73
CA PHE A 366 -13.28 20.99 -8.50
C PHE A 366 -13.72 19.54 -8.48
N SER A 367 -13.50 18.87 -7.37
CA SER A 367 -14.07 17.56 -7.10
C SER A 367 -15.27 17.74 -6.18
N ILE A 368 -16.41 17.19 -6.59
CA ILE A 368 -17.66 17.21 -5.83
C ILE A 368 -17.98 15.79 -5.42
N THR A 369 -18.15 15.56 -4.12
CA THR A 369 -18.52 14.26 -3.55
C THR A 369 -19.80 14.39 -2.74
N PRO A 370 -20.88 13.70 -3.12
CA PRO A 370 -22.11 13.68 -2.33
C PRO A 370 -21.90 12.89 -1.03
N THR A 371 -22.53 13.34 0.06
CA THR A 371 -22.44 12.66 1.36
C THR A 371 -23.34 11.43 1.46
N GLN A 372 -24.23 11.24 0.49
CA GLN A 372 -25.03 10.04 0.31
C GLN A 372 -24.68 9.35 -1.03
N LYS A 373 -24.51 8.02 -0.99
CA LYS A 373 -24.26 7.20 -2.18
C LYS A 373 -25.52 7.09 -3.02
N PHE A 374 -25.43 7.41 -4.31
CA PHE A 374 -26.47 7.13 -5.30
C PHE A 374 -25.84 6.75 -6.64
N GLU A 375 -26.57 5.99 -7.46
CA GLU A 375 -26.13 5.72 -8.84
C GLU A 375 -26.59 6.84 -9.77
N ILE A 376 -25.67 7.32 -10.62
CA ILE A 376 -25.98 8.34 -11.60
C ILE A 376 -26.86 7.77 -12.73
N ASP A 377 -27.81 8.58 -13.21
CA ASP A 377 -28.62 8.28 -14.40
C ASP A 377 -27.88 8.75 -15.64
N THR A 378 -27.12 7.85 -16.28
CA THR A 378 -26.25 8.17 -17.42
C THR A 378 -27.02 8.69 -18.63
N GLU A 379 -28.25 8.21 -18.85
CA GLU A 379 -29.10 8.65 -19.96
C GLU A 379 -29.56 10.09 -19.75
N LYS A 380 -30.04 10.42 -18.54
CA LYS A 380 -30.40 11.81 -18.19
C LYS A 380 -29.22 12.76 -18.26
N ILE A 381 -28.08 12.36 -17.70
CA ILE A 381 -26.85 13.16 -17.73
C ILE A 381 -26.44 13.43 -19.18
N THR A 382 -26.49 12.42 -20.06
CA THR A 382 -26.14 12.57 -21.48
C THR A 382 -27.06 13.56 -22.19
N ASN A 383 -28.36 13.49 -21.93
CA ASN A 383 -29.34 14.42 -22.51
C ASN A 383 -29.10 15.86 -22.04
N LEU A 384 -28.84 16.07 -20.76
CA LEU A 384 -28.53 17.39 -20.19
C LEU A 384 -27.20 17.94 -20.69
N ALA A 385 -26.17 17.07 -20.80
CA ALA A 385 -24.87 17.44 -21.35
C ALA A 385 -24.99 17.95 -22.80
N ASN A 386 -25.76 17.26 -23.64
CA ASN A 386 -26.02 17.67 -25.03
C ASN A 386 -26.69 19.05 -25.11
N ASN A 387 -27.66 19.34 -24.22
CA ASN A 387 -28.30 20.67 -24.15
C ASN A 387 -27.32 21.78 -23.75
N MET A 388 -26.24 21.44 -23.04
CA MET A 388 -25.18 22.36 -22.62
C MET A 388 -23.98 22.40 -23.58
N ASN A 389 -24.12 21.81 -24.77
CA ASN A 389 -23.04 21.65 -25.76
C ASN A 389 -21.80 20.91 -25.22
N LEU A 390 -21.96 20.05 -24.20
CA LEU A 390 -20.91 19.16 -23.70
C LEU A 390 -20.96 17.85 -24.48
N LYS A 391 -19.91 17.57 -25.25
CA LYS A 391 -19.79 16.33 -26.01
C LYS A 391 -19.32 15.20 -25.09
N ILE A 392 -19.97 14.05 -25.15
CA ILE A 392 -19.52 12.85 -24.44
C ILE A 392 -18.19 12.37 -25.05
N GLU A 393 -17.14 12.30 -24.23
CA GLU A 393 -15.82 11.80 -24.63
C GLU A 393 -15.68 10.31 -24.31
N ASN A 394 -16.23 9.85 -23.18
CA ASN A 394 -16.14 8.47 -22.73
C ASN A 394 -17.36 8.08 -21.88
N GLN A 395 -17.84 6.84 -22.05
CA GLN A 395 -18.85 6.22 -21.19
C GLN A 395 -18.41 4.77 -20.92
N GLY A 396 -18.05 4.49 -19.67
CA GLY A 396 -17.60 3.17 -19.22
C GLY A 396 -18.43 2.65 -18.05
N ASP A 397 -18.07 1.48 -17.53
CA ASP A 397 -18.80 0.81 -16.44
C ASP A 397 -18.78 1.57 -15.11
N LEU A 398 -17.80 2.45 -14.91
CA LEU A 398 -17.55 3.17 -13.66
C LEU A 398 -17.82 4.68 -13.73
N GLY A 399 -18.20 5.22 -14.89
CA GLY A 399 -18.43 6.66 -15.03
C GLY A 399 -18.68 7.15 -16.45
N ILE A 400 -18.94 8.45 -16.57
CA ILE A 400 -19.17 9.18 -17.83
C ILE A 400 -18.39 10.49 -17.83
N SER A 401 -17.66 10.76 -18.92
CA SER A 401 -16.88 11.98 -19.12
C SER A 401 -17.39 12.76 -20.33
N MET A 402 -17.51 14.07 -20.16
CA MET A 402 -17.99 15.01 -21.16
C MET A 402 -17.18 16.30 -21.17
N ARG A 403 -17.12 16.96 -22.32
CA ARG A 403 -16.29 18.16 -22.51
C ARG A 403 -16.80 19.08 -23.61
N ASN A 404 -16.56 20.38 -23.44
CA ASN A 404 -16.53 21.37 -24.52
C ASN A 404 -15.20 22.16 -24.49
N ASN A 405 -15.08 23.25 -25.25
CA ASN A 405 -13.83 24.03 -25.28
C ASN A 405 -13.44 24.62 -23.92
N ASP A 406 -14.41 24.87 -23.05
CA ASP A 406 -14.26 25.61 -21.80
C ASP A 406 -14.32 24.72 -20.55
N LEU A 407 -15.16 23.67 -20.57
CA LEU A 407 -15.49 22.84 -19.42
C LEU A 407 -15.26 21.36 -19.70
N SER A 408 -14.86 20.62 -18.68
CA SER A 408 -14.84 19.15 -18.71
C SER A 408 -15.46 18.61 -17.42
N VAL A 409 -16.39 17.68 -17.52
CA VAL A 409 -17.03 17.05 -16.36
C VAL A 409 -16.86 15.54 -16.47
N SER A 410 -16.37 14.90 -15.40
CA SER A 410 -16.27 13.45 -15.28
C SER A 410 -17.05 12.98 -14.07
N PHE A 411 -18.15 12.29 -14.28
CA PHE A 411 -18.95 11.68 -13.23
C PHE A 411 -18.49 10.24 -12.98
N MET A 412 -18.35 9.90 -11.72
CA MET A 412 -18.20 8.53 -11.25
C MET A 412 -19.59 7.93 -11.00
N LYS A 413 -19.73 6.62 -11.21
CA LYS A 413 -21.01 5.90 -11.11
C LYS A 413 -21.75 6.16 -9.80
N ARG A 414 -21.01 6.37 -8.70
CA ARG A 414 -21.54 6.61 -7.34
C ARG A 414 -21.79 8.08 -6.99
N GLY A 415 -21.87 8.96 -7.99
CA GLY A 415 -22.31 10.33 -7.81
C GLY A 415 -21.19 11.35 -7.60
N SER A 416 -19.94 10.94 -7.32
CA SER A 416 -18.81 11.88 -7.32
C SER A 416 -18.57 12.44 -8.72
N ALA A 417 -18.09 13.67 -8.81
CA ALA A 417 -17.73 14.30 -10.08
C ALA A 417 -16.42 15.09 -9.97
N VAL A 418 -15.71 15.20 -11.09
CA VAL A 418 -14.59 16.12 -11.28
C VAL A 418 -14.99 17.11 -12.38
N ILE A 419 -14.95 18.41 -12.05
CA ILE A 419 -15.35 19.52 -12.91
C ILE A 419 -14.15 20.43 -13.16
N VAL A 420 -13.70 20.48 -14.40
CA VAL A 420 -12.62 21.34 -14.87
C VAL A 420 -13.21 22.54 -15.60
N GLY A 421 -12.73 23.75 -15.29
CA GLY A 421 -13.11 24.98 -16.00
C GLY A 421 -14.18 25.82 -15.33
N SER A 422 -14.72 25.39 -14.19
CA SER A 422 -15.64 26.22 -13.40
C SER A 422 -14.94 27.44 -12.82
N ARG A 423 -15.69 28.53 -12.68
CA ARG A 423 -15.17 29.83 -12.21
C ARG A 423 -14.81 29.80 -10.74
N ASP A 424 -15.68 29.19 -9.94
CA ASP A 424 -15.59 29.05 -8.50
C ASP A 424 -16.38 27.81 -8.02
N GLU A 425 -16.39 27.60 -6.72
CA GLU A 425 -17.07 26.49 -6.06
C GLU A 425 -18.58 26.48 -6.34
N ASN A 426 -19.23 27.65 -6.29
CA ASN A 426 -20.68 27.77 -6.51
C ASN A 426 -21.06 27.43 -7.95
N ASP A 427 -20.25 27.86 -8.92
CA ASP A 427 -20.41 27.54 -10.34
C ASP A 427 -20.24 26.04 -10.59
N ALA A 428 -19.28 25.39 -9.91
CA ALA A 428 -19.08 23.94 -9.98
C ALA A 428 -20.28 23.17 -9.38
N VAL A 429 -20.79 23.60 -8.22
CA VAL A 429 -21.98 22.99 -7.58
C VAL A 429 -23.22 23.14 -8.44
N ALA A 430 -23.46 24.33 -9.00
CA ALA A 430 -24.60 24.58 -9.87
C ALA A 430 -24.56 23.68 -11.12
N LEU A 431 -23.37 23.53 -11.74
CA LEU A 431 -23.17 22.64 -12.88
C LEU A 431 -23.39 21.18 -12.51
N TYR A 432 -22.85 20.73 -11.37
CA TYR A 432 -23.07 19.39 -10.84
C TYR A 432 -24.54 19.08 -10.65
N MET A 433 -25.25 19.93 -9.89
CA MET A 433 -26.67 19.77 -9.57
C MET A 433 -27.52 19.72 -10.85
N THR A 434 -27.25 20.64 -11.79
CA THR A 434 -27.92 20.69 -13.09
C THR A 434 -27.77 19.36 -13.83
N LEU A 435 -26.55 18.83 -13.94
CA LEU A 435 -26.27 17.61 -14.68
C LEU A 435 -26.87 16.36 -14.02
N ILE A 436 -26.97 16.30 -12.69
CA ILE A 436 -27.68 15.22 -11.98
C ILE A 436 -29.20 15.42 -11.90
N GLY A 437 -29.74 16.48 -12.52
CA GLY A 437 -31.17 16.76 -12.56
C GLY A 437 -31.78 17.26 -11.25
N LYS A 438 -30.97 17.83 -10.36
CA LYS A 438 -31.42 18.50 -9.13
C LYS A 438 -31.28 20.01 -9.27
N THR A 439 -32.27 20.78 -8.81
CA THR A 439 -32.17 22.24 -8.77
C THR A 439 -31.48 22.67 -7.47
N THR A 440 -30.52 23.59 -7.55
CA THR A 440 -29.96 24.27 -6.37
C THR A 440 -31.09 25.06 -5.71
N SER A 441 -31.45 24.72 -4.47
CA SER A 441 -32.38 25.48 -3.63
C SER A 441 -31.73 26.72 -3.04
#